data_AF-A0A2D4FIF3-F1
#
_entry.id   AF-A0A2D4FIF3-F1
#
_cell.length_a   1.000
_cell.length_b   1.000
_cell.length_c   1.000
_cell.angle_alpha   90.00
_cell.angle_beta   90.00
_cell.angle_gamma   90.00
#
_symmetry.space_group_name_H-M   'P 1'
#
loop_
_entity.id
_entity.type
_entity.pdbx_description
1 polymer ?
#
loop_
_entity_poly.entity_id
_entity_poly.type
_entity_poly.pdbx_seq_one_letter_code
_entity_poly.pdbx_strand_id
1 'polypeptide(L)'
;LWRARNLGVLLDARLCLEDHIVAVSRGAFYQVCRIRQLRPFLDRDALRTVTHALVISHLDYCNALYMGLPLGSTRRLQLVQNAAAWVIMGALRCSHITPLLRELHWL
;
A
#
# COMPACT_ATOMS: atom_id res chain seq x y z
N LEU A 1 33.48 -0.82 -0.26
CA LEU A 1 32.30 -1.37 -0.98
C LEU A 1 31.19 -0.33 -0.90
N TRP A 2 30.99 0.41 -1.97
CA TRP A 2 30.16 1.62 -2.00
C TRP A 2 28.68 1.27 -1.95
N ARG A 3 27.99 1.72 -0.90
CA ARG A 3 26.53 1.69 -0.78
C ARG A 3 25.97 2.93 -1.46
N ALA A 4 25.40 2.78 -2.65
CA ALA A 4 24.70 3.86 -3.31
C ALA A 4 23.25 3.92 -2.80
N ARG A 5 22.89 5.01 -2.11
CA ARG A 5 21.50 5.37 -1.82
C ARG A 5 21.00 6.19 -3.00
N ASN A 6 20.06 5.66 -3.78
CA ASN A 6 19.35 6.45 -4.78
C ASN A 6 17.88 6.57 -4.35
N LEU A 7 17.42 7.81 -4.13
CA LEU A 7 16.02 8.19 -3.86
C LEU A 7 15.34 7.46 -2.67
N GLY A 8 16.10 7.10 -1.64
CA GLY A 8 15.56 6.41 -0.45
C GLY A 8 15.38 4.89 -0.61
N VAL A 9 15.78 4.34 -1.76
CA VAL A 9 15.76 2.90 -2.03
C VAL A 9 17.13 2.31 -1.71
N LEU A 10 17.17 1.40 -0.73
CA LEU A 10 18.30 0.50 -0.52
C LEU A 10 18.26 -0.55 -1.63
N LEU A 11 18.97 -0.30 -2.73
CA LEU A 11 19.31 -1.35 -3.67
C LEU A 11 20.47 -2.16 -3.07
N ASP A 12 20.13 -3.29 -2.44
CA ASP A 12 21.14 -4.29 -2.11
C ASP A 12 21.63 -4.94 -3.41
N ALA A 13 22.93 -5.16 -3.50
CA ALA A 13 23.69 -5.55 -4.69
C ALA A 13 23.39 -6.98 -5.19
N ARG A 14 22.23 -7.55 -4.83
CA ARG A 14 21.77 -8.90 -5.20
C ARG A 14 20.32 -8.98 -5.69
N LEU A 15 19.65 -7.87 -6.05
CA LEU A 15 18.32 -7.92 -6.70
C LEU A 15 17.24 -8.69 -5.89
N CYS A 16 17.40 -8.84 -4.56
CA CYS A 16 16.37 -9.46 -3.73
C CYS A 16 15.30 -8.42 -3.39
N LEU A 17 14.40 -8.17 -4.35
CA LEU A 17 13.35 -7.17 -4.23
C LEU A 17 12.35 -7.50 -3.10
N GLU A 18 12.36 -8.73 -2.58
CA GLU A 18 11.49 -9.16 -1.49
C GLU A 18 11.68 -8.36 -0.21
N ASP A 19 12.91 -8.06 0.19
CA ASP A 19 13.18 -7.24 1.39
C ASP A 19 12.68 -5.80 1.21
N HIS A 20 12.78 -5.28 -0.01
CA HIS A 20 12.22 -3.99 -0.37
C HIS A 20 10.68 -4.02 -0.32
N ILE A 21 10.05 -5.04 -0.89
CA ILE A 21 8.60 -5.26 -0.83
C ILE A 21 8.13 -5.34 0.62
N VAL A 22 8.86 -6.05 1.48
CA VAL A 22 8.57 -6.14 2.92
C VAL A 22 8.66 -4.77 3.58
N ALA A 23 9.73 -4.01 3.33
CA ALA A 23 9.92 -2.69 3.91
C ALA A 23 8.82 -1.71 3.46
N VAL A 24 8.51 -1.67 2.16
CA VAL A 24 7.45 -0.83 1.60
C VAL A 24 6.07 -1.25 2.12
N SER A 25 5.77 -2.55 2.12
CA SER A 25 4.50 -3.07 2.64
C SER A 25 4.32 -2.74 4.13
N ARG A 26 5.39 -2.87 4.94
CA ARG A 26 5.37 -2.48 6.36
C ARG A 26 5.11 -0.98 6.52
N GLY A 27 5.77 -0.15 5.72
CA GLY A 27 5.54 1.30 5.68
C GLY A 27 4.09 1.64 5.32
N ALA A 28 3.55 0.98 4.30
CA ALA A 28 2.18 1.19 3.85
C ALA A 28 1.14 0.75 4.92
N PHE A 29 1.33 -0.40 5.56
CA PHE A 29 0.49 -0.80 6.69
C PHE A 29 0.56 0.18 7.85
N TYR A 30 1.73 0.74 8.15
CA TYR A 30 1.87 1.78 9.15
C TYR A 30 1.07 3.04 8.80
N GLN A 31 1.11 3.48 7.53
CA GLN A 31 0.28 4.61 7.08
C GLN A 31 -1.22 4.30 7.17
N VAL A 32 -1.66 3.10 6.76
CA VAL A 32 -3.06 2.68 6.91
C VAL A 32 -3.51 2.72 8.38
N CYS A 33 -2.67 2.26 9.30
CA CYS A 33 -2.95 2.37 10.74
C CYS A 33 -3.08 3.81 11.22
N ARG A 34 -2.22 4.73 10.74
CA ARG A 34 -2.32 6.17 11.05
C ARG A 34 -3.59 6.78 10.48
N ILE A 35 -3.92 6.50 9.23
CA ILE A 35 -5.15 6.98 8.57
C ILE A 35 -6.38 6.48 9.34
N ARG A 36 -6.37 5.24 9.81
CA ARG A 36 -7.45 4.69 10.65
C ARG A 36 -7.66 5.48 11.94
N GLN A 37 -6.60 6.00 12.54
CA GLN A 37 -6.68 6.87 13.73
C GLN A 37 -7.16 8.29 13.38
N LEU A 38 -6.86 8.77 12.18
CA LEU A 38 -7.29 10.08 11.68
C LEU A 38 -8.74 10.07 11.15
N ARG A 39 -9.30 8.89 10.85
CA ARG A 39 -10.67 8.70 10.36
C ARG A 39 -11.76 9.48 11.12
N PRO A 40 -11.82 9.51 12.46
CA PRO A 40 -12.86 10.30 13.15
C PRO A 40 -12.73 11.81 12.97
N PHE A 41 -11.60 12.30 12.45
CA PHE A 41 -11.32 13.73 12.27
C PHE A 41 -11.37 14.20 10.81
N LEU A 42 -11.51 13.28 9.86
CA LEU A 42 -11.46 13.57 8.43
C LEU A 42 -12.77 13.14 7.75
N ASP A 43 -13.19 13.90 6.75
CA ASP A 43 -14.29 13.49 5.88
C ASP A 43 -13.85 12.37 4.92
N ARG A 44 -14.82 11.77 4.24
CA ARG A 44 -14.57 10.62 3.36
C ARG A 44 -13.67 10.98 2.17
N ASP A 45 -13.79 12.21 1.65
CA ASP A 45 -13.01 12.67 0.51
C ASP A 45 -11.56 13.01 0.88
N ALA A 46 -11.31 13.63 2.04
CA ALA A 46 -9.96 13.79 2.56
C ALA A 46 -9.34 12.42 2.90
N LEU A 47 -10.10 11.48 3.48
CA LEU A 47 -9.62 10.12 3.72
C LEU A 47 -9.22 9.42 2.43
N ARG A 48 -10.01 9.56 1.37
CA ARG A 48 -9.68 9.01 0.05
C ARG A 48 -8.38 9.63 -0.48
N THR A 49 -8.26 10.96 -0.42
CA THR A 49 -7.08 11.70 -0.90
C THR A 49 -5.83 11.31 -0.12
N VAL A 50 -5.88 11.29 1.20
CA VAL A 50 -4.76 10.94 2.08
C VAL A 50 -4.35 9.47 1.88
N THR A 51 -5.32 8.56 1.77
CA THR A 51 -5.05 7.15 1.51
C THR A 51 -4.41 6.95 0.13
N HIS A 52 -4.90 7.67 -0.88
CA HIS A 52 -4.32 7.61 -2.21
C HIS A 52 -2.88 8.13 -2.21
N ALA A 53 -2.64 9.29 -1.59
CA ALA A 53 -1.33 9.93 -1.55
C ALA A 53 -0.28 9.17 -0.74
N LEU A 54 -0.67 8.50 0.36
CA LEU A 54 0.26 7.83 1.28
C LEU A 54 0.39 6.32 1.06
N VAL A 55 -0.60 5.69 0.42
CA VAL A 55 -0.66 4.23 0.29
C VAL A 55 -0.73 3.83 -1.18
N ILE A 56 -1.72 4.31 -1.94
CA ILE A 56 -1.93 3.86 -3.33
C ILE A 56 -0.80 4.31 -4.25
N SER A 57 -0.36 5.57 -4.16
CA SER A 57 0.77 6.10 -4.94
C SER A 57 2.06 5.28 -4.76
N HIS A 58 2.35 4.85 -3.54
CA HIS A 58 3.50 4.01 -3.21
C HIS A 58 3.31 2.57 -3.74
N LEU A 59 2.10 2.04 -3.68
CA LEU A 59 1.78 0.74 -4.29
C LEU A 59 1.91 0.79 -5.81
N ASP A 60 1.45 1.85 -6.47
CA ASP A 60 1.49 2.00 -7.93
C ASP A 60 2.91 2.22 -8.46
N TYR A 61 3.72 3.03 -7.75
CA TYR A 61 5.15 3.15 -8.03
C TYR A 61 5.84 1.79 -8.00
N CYS A 62 5.52 1.01 -6.97
CA CYS A 62 6.05 -0.33 -6.81
C CYS A 62 5.47 -1.30 -7.87
N ASN A 63 4.19 -1.21 -8.26
CA ASN A 63 3.60 -2.02 -9.32
C ASN A 63 4.31 -1.82 -10.67
N ALA A 64 4.69 -0.57 -11.01
CA ALA A 64 5.51 -0.29 -12.19
C ALA A 64 6.90 -0.94 -12.11
N LEU A 65 7.49 -0.99 -10.91
CA LEU A 65 8.74 -1.69 -10.64
C LEU A 65 8.58 -3.24 -10.63
N TYR A 66 7.36 -3.73 -10.38
CA TYR A 66 7.03 -5.15 -10.19
C TYR A 66 6.52 -5.88 -11.43
N MET A 67 6.45 -5.25 -12.61
CA MET A 67 6.02 -5.87 -13.88
C MET A 67 6.86 -7.11 -14.32
N GLY A 68 7.80 -7.60 -13.51
CA GLY A 68 8.59 -8.82 -13.76
C GLY A 68 8.80 -9.75 -12.55
N LEU A 69 8.01 -9.65 -11.47
CA LEU A 69 8.26 -10.41 -10.23
C LEU A 69 7.21 -11.47 -9.87
N PRO A 70 7.59 -12.49 -9.06
CA PRO A 70 6.72 -13.61 -8.70
C PRO A 70 5.49 -13.21 -7.89
N LEU A 71 4.39 -13.95 -8.09
CA LEU A 71 3.06 -13.79 -7.49
C LEU A 71 3.01 -13.72 -5.95
N GLY A 72 4.08 -14.13 -5.25
CA GLY A 72 4.15 -14.03 -3.79
C GLY A 72 4.19 -12.58 -3.29
N SER A 73 4.82 -11.69 -4.06
CA SER A 73 4.98 -10.27 -3.73
C SER A 73 3.69 -9.48 -3.89
N THR A 74 2.89 -9.80 -4.90
CA THR A 74 1.60 -9.13 -5.19
C THR A 74 0.55 -9.39 -4.11
N ARG A 75 0.60 -10.56 -3.43
CA ARG A 75 -0.33 -10.86 -2.33
C ARG A 75 -0.22 -9.87 -1.17
N ARG A 76 1.00 -9.43 -0.82
CA ARG A 76 1.18 -8.44 0.28
C ARG A 76 0.61 -7.08 -0.10
N LEU A 77 0.82 -6.65 -1.34
CA LEU A 77 0.28 -5.40 -1.88
C LEU A 77 -1.24 -5.41 -1.87
N GLN A 78 -1.84 -6.53 -2.29
CA GLN A 78 -3.29 -6.71 -2.24
C GLN A 78 -3.85 -6.56 -0.81
N LEU A 79 -3.16 -7.12 0.19
CA LEU A 79 -3.59 -6.99 1.58
C LEU A 79 -3.52 -5.53 2.09
N VAL A 80 -2.52 -4.76 1.66
CA VAL A 80 -2.42 -3.33 1.97
C VAL A 80 -3.57 -2.56 1.30
N GLN A 81 -3.85 -2.82 0.03
CA GLN A 81 -4.94 -2.20 -0.71
C GLN A 81 -6.30 -2.52 -0.08
N ASN A 82 -6.52 -3.77 0.34
CA ASN A 82 -7.73 -4.18 1.04
C ASN A 82 -7.88 -3.44 2.38
N ALA A 83 -6.79 -3.30 3.14
CA ALA A 83 -6.80 -2.57 4.40
C ALA A 83 -7.11 -1.08 4.20
N ALA A 84 -6.55 -0.46 3.16
CA ALA A 84 -6.87 0.90 2.76
C ALA A 84 -8.36 1.06 2.41
N ALA A 85 -8.92 0.15 1.62
CA ALA A 85 -10.33 0.16 1.26
C ALA A 85 -11.25 0.06 2.49
N TRP A 86 -10.95 -0.84 3.43
CA TRP A 86 -11.71 -0.94 4.69
C TRP A 86 -11.65 0.35 5.51
N VAL A 87 -10.51 1.04 5.55
CA VAL A 87 -10.37 2.31 6.28
C VAL A 87 -11.21 3.42 5.64
N ILE A 88 -11.18 3.56 4.31
CA ILE A 88 -11.98 4.56 3.59
C ILE A 88 -13.48 4.29 3.76
N MET A 89 -13.89 3.04 3.57
CA MET A 89 -15.30 2.62 3.66
C MET A 89 -15.79 2.51 5.10
N GLY A 90 -14.87 2.53 6.05
CA GLY A 90 -15.19 2.33 7.44
C GLY A 90 -15.71 0.95 7.80
N ALA A 91 -15.47 -0.02 6.92
CA ALA A 91 -15.94 -1.38 7.04
C ALA A 91 -15.04 -2.18 7.99
N LEU A 92 -15.60 -3.29 8.52
CA LEU A 92 -14.84 -4.22 9.33
C LEU A 92 -13.80 -4.94 8.46
N ARG A 93 -12.67 -5.34 9.06
CA ARG A 93 -11.61 -6.10 8.38
C ARG A 93 -12.10 -7.44 7.79
N CYS A 94 -13.23 -7.95 8.28
CA CYS A 94 -13.84 -9.19 7.81
C CYS A 94 -14.92 -8.96 6.73
N SER A 95 -15.24 -7.71 6.40
CA SER A 95 -16.22 -7.38 5.38
C SER A 95 -15.73 -7.79 4.00
N HIS A 96 -16.66 -8.28 3.17
CA HIS A 96 -16.35 -8.71 1.82
C HIS A 96 -15.69 -7.57 1.04
N ILE A 97 -14.50 -7.81 0.49
CA ILE A 97 -13.66 -6.75 -0.07
C ILE A 97 -14.06 -6.35 -1.49
N THR A 98 -14.55 -7.29 -2.30
CA THR A 98 -14.95 -7.06 -3.70
C THR A 98 -15.97 -5.92 -3.90
N PRO A 99 -17.07 -5.80 -3.13
CA PRO A 99 -17.99 -4.68 -3.29
C PRO A 99 -17.34 -3.34 -2.93
N LEU A 100 -16.47 -3.31 -1.92
CA LEU A 100 -15.78 -2.10 -1.49
C LEU A 100 -14.79 -1.61 -2.55
N LEU A 101 -14.08 -2.53 -3.21
CA LEU A 101 -13.17 -2.18 -4.31
C LEU A 101 -13.93 -1.64 -5.52
N ARG A 102 -15.09 -2.21 -5.86
CA ARG A 102 -15.94 -1.71 -6.95
C ARG A 102 -16.46 -0.30 -6.67
N GLU A 103 -16.91 -0.03 -5.44
CA GLU A 103 -17.32 1.31 -5.03
C GLU A 103 -16.17 2.33 -5.08
N LEU A 104 -14.94 1.89 -4.86
CA LEU A 104 -13.74 2.73 -4.96
C LEU A 104 -13.17 2.82 -6.38
N HIS A 105 -13.73 2.06 -7.34
CA HIS A 105 -13.23 1.89 -8.71
C HIS A 105 -11.80 1.32 -8.78
N TRP A 106 -11.45 0.45 -7.85
CA TRP A 106 -10.13 -0.19 -7.74
C TRP A 106 -10.10 -1.62 -8.32
N LEU A 107 -11.23 -2.10 -8.81
CA LEU A 107 -11.48 -3.39 -9.48
C LEU A 107 -12.62 -3.20 -10.50
#